data_AF-A0A1H9T7F8-F1
#
_entry.id   AF-A0A1H9T7F8-F1
#
_cell.length_a   1.000
_cell.length_b   1.000
_cell.length_c   1.000
_cell.angle_alpha   90.00
_cell.angle_beta   90.00
_cell.angle_gamma   90.00
#
_symmetry.space_group_name_H-M   'P 1'
#
loop_
_entity.id
_entity.type
_entity.pdbx_description
1 polymer ?
#
loop_
_entity_poly.entity_id
_entity_poly.type
_entity_poly.pdbx_seq_one_letter_code
_entity_poly.pdbx_strand_id
1 'polypeptide(L)'
;MSEFMVNFIAFNESRDTCQMVLVEGPWDGDIEDHLRGLQDRMFGCLNAALDGQLAAQFPEAKGLNVLIRIDCYDVPRDEVEAFFGRFTDGIAAMSDYSAAGSPYVCQFLFEISFDTVADA
;
A
#
# COMPACT_ATOMS: atom_id res chain seq x y z
N MET A 1 11.69 15.94 -1.17
CA MET A 1 11.55 14.71 -1.97
C MET A 1 11.24 13.62 -0.97
N SER A 2 9.99 13.17 -0.89
CA SER A 2 9.60 12.12 0.04
C SER A 2 9.99 10.79 -0.58
N GLU A 3 10.91 10.07 0.06
CA GLU A 3 11.33 8.73 -0.32
C GLU A 3 10.18 7.77 0.03
N PHE A 4 9.58 7.10 -0.96
CA PHE A 4 8.56 6.10 -0.69
C PHE A 4 9.24 4.75 -0.45
N MET A 5 9.05 4.18 0.74
CA MET A 5 9.71 2.94 1.16
C MET A 5 8.74 1.77 1.02
N VAL A 6 8.79 1.12 -0.13
CA VAL A 6 8.10 -0.14 -0.41
C VAL A 6 9.04 -1.28 -0.04
N ASN A 7 8.57 -2.25 0.73
CA ASN A 7 9.42 -3.38 1.10
C ASN A 7 9.66 -4.28 -0.12
N PHE A 8 8.61 -4.61 -0.88
CA PHE A 8 8.69 -5.48 -2.06
C PHE A 8 7.67 -5.10 -3.13
N ILE A 9 8.04 -5.30 -4.40
CA ILE A 9 7.13 -5.22 -5.54
C ILE A 9 6.99 -6.61 -6.17
N ALA A 10 5.75 -7.06 -6.35
CA ALA A 10 5.43 -8.32 -7.00
C ALA A 10 4.46 -8.10 -8.17
N PHE A 11 4.56 -8.92 -9.21
CA PHE A 11 3.64 -8.92 -10.35
C PHE A 11 2.92 -10.27 -10.38
N ASN A 12 1.59 -10.23 -10.54
CA ASN A 12 0.83 -11.46 -10.78
C ASN A 12 1.26 -12.09 -12.13
N GLU A 13 1.18 -13.41 -12.27
CA GLU A 13 1.46 -14.15 -13.51
C GLU A 13 0.66 -13.63 -14.72
N SER A 14 -0.55 -13.10 -14.49
CA SER A 14 -1.39 -12.48 -15.52
C SER A 14 -0.92 -11.07 -15.93
N ARG A 15 0.00 -10.47 -15.13
CA ARG A 15 0.51 -9.10 -15.25
C ARG A 15 -0.56 -8.00 -15.21
N ASP A 16 -1.75 -8.27 -14.69
CA ASP A 16 -2.80 -7.25 -14.55
C ASP A 16 -2.64 -6.39 -13.28
N THR A 17 -1.76 -6.78 -12.36
CA THR A 17 -1.62 -6.11 -11.07
C THR A 17 -0.15 -6.05 -10.63
N CYS A 18 0.27 -4.84 -10.24
CA CYS A 18 1.49 -4.56 -9.53
C CYS A 18 1.16 -4.48 -8.04
N GLN A 19 1.79 -5.32 -7.23
CA GLN A 19 1.59 -5.36 -5.79
C GLN A 19 2.74 -4.67 -5.07
N MET A 20 2.41 -3.73 -4.20
CA MET A 20 3.33 -3.05 -3.29
C MET A 20 3.07 -3.57 -1.88
N VAL A 21 4.07 -4.20 -1.29
CA VAL A 21 3.96 -4.79 0.05
C VAL A 21 4.61 -3.87 1.07
N LEU A 22 3.87 -3.55 2.12
CA LEU A 22 4.33 -2.88 3.33
C LEU A 22 4.34 -3.90 4.46
N VAL A 23 5.48 -4.05 5.12
CA VAL A 23 5.59 -4.94 6.27
C VAL A 23 5.53 -4.09 7.54
N GLU A 24 4.69 -4.50 8.48
CA GLU A 24 4.44 -3.82 9.75
C GLU A 24 4.63 -4.77 10.93
N GLY A 25 5.42 -4.31 11.91
CA GLY A 25 5.70 -5.02 13.14
C GLY A 25 7.18 -5.41 13.35
N PRO A 26 7.53 -5.93 14.54
CA PRO A 26 6.75 -5.79 15.77
C PRO A 26 6.68 -4.31 16.19
N TRP A 27 5.60 -3.89 16.81
CA TRP A 27 5.44 -2.51 17.27
C TRP A 27 5.81 -2.36 18.74
N ASP A 28 6.80 -1.52 19.02
CA ASP A 28 7.17 -1.10 20.38
C ASP A 28 6.77 0.35 20.61
N GLY A 29 6.22 0.68 21.78
CA GLY A 29 5.87 2.07 22.13
C GLY A 29 4.44 2.45 21.79
N ASP A 30 4.23 3.69 21.35
CA ASP A 30 2.89 4.26 21.16
C ASP A 30 2.26 3.82 19.83
N ILE A 31 1.07 3.22 19.92
CA ILE A 31 0.32 2.72 18.77
C ILE A 31 -0.05 3.86 17.82
N GLU A 32 -0.35 5.06 18.31
CA GLU A 32 -0.76 6.19 17.46
C GLU A 32 0.39 6.67 16.56
N ASP A 33 1.63 6.62 17.05
CA ASP A 33 2.81 6.97 16.25
C ASP A 33 3.05 5.94 15.13
N HIS A 34 2.88 4.64 15.43
CA HIS A 34 2.97 3.59 14.41
C HIS A 34 1.87 3.70 13.35
N LEU A 35 0.62 3.93 13.76
CA LEU A 35 -0.49 4.12 12.84
C LEU A 35 -0.28 5.36 11.95
N ARG A 36 0.27 6.45 12.51
CA ARG A 36 0.65 7.63 11.71
C ARG A 36 1.75 7.31 10.70
N GLY A 37 2.78 6.58 11.13
CA GLY A 37 3.84 6.12 10.23
C GLY A 37 3.30 5.26 9.09
N LEU A 38 2.43 4.29 9.40
CA LEU A 38 1.75 3.46 8.40
C LEU A 38 0.92 4.32 7.43
N GLN A 39 0.17 5.29 7.94
CA GLN A 39 -0.59 6.23 7.12
C GLN A 39 0.29 6.97 6.10
N ASP A 40 1.40 7.52 6.56
CA ASP A 40 2.34 8.26 5.70
C ASP A 40 2.95 7.35 4.63
N ARG A 41 3.26 6.10 4.97
CA ARG A 41 3.77 5.10 4.02
C ARG A 41 2.73 4.71 2.97
N MET A 42 1.47 4.50 3.38
CA MET A 42 0.38 4.19 2.47
C MET A 42 0.12 5.35 1.49
N PHE A 43 0.06 6.59 1.98
CA PHE A 43 -0.03 7.77 1.10
C PHE A 43 1.18 7.92 0.20
N GLY A 44 2.38 7.63 0.70
CA GLY A 44 3.60 7.61 -0.10
C GLY A 44 3.50 6.65 -1.29
N CYS A 45 2.91 5.46 -1.09
CA CYS A 45 2.69 4.48 -2.15
C CYS A 45 1.70 4.98 -3.21
N LEU A 46 0.57 5.54 -2.76
CA LEU A 46 -0.45 6.10 -3.65
C LEU A 46 0.12 7.22 -4.52
N ASN A 47 0.81 8.18 -3.90
CA ASN A 47 1.43 9.30 -4.58
C ASN A 47 2.52 8.83 -5.55
N ALA A 48 3.40 7.91 -5.13
CA ALA A 48 4.43 7.37 -6.01
C ALA A 48 3.86 6.66 -7.26
N ALA A 49 2.73 5.99 -7.10
CA ALA A 49 2.04 5.35 -8.21
C ALA A 49 1.37 6.39 -9.14
N LEU A 50 0.63 7.34 -8.59
CA LEU A 50 -0.06 8.40 -9.36
C LEU A 50 0.90 9.34 -10.08
N ASP A 51 2.02 9.70 -9.45
CA ASP A 51 3.04 10.58 -10.03
C ASP A 51 3.91 9.86 -11.08
N GLY A 52 3.71 8.55 -11.26
CA GLY A 52 4.48 7.74 -12.20
C GLY A 52 5.89 7.40 -11.71
N GLN A 53 6.22 7.65 -10.44
CA GLN A 53 7.52 7.26 -9.86
C GLN A 53 7.67 5.74 -9.83
N LEU A 54 6.58 5.01 -9.54
CA LEU A 54 6.54 3.55 -9.63
C LEU A 54 6.84 3.08 -11.06
N ALA A 55 6.17 3.67 -12.06
CA ALA A 55 6.37 3.34 -13.48
C ALA A 55 7.76 3.76 -14.01
N ALA A 56 8.38 4.78 -13.42
CA ALA A 56 9.73 5.20 -13.76
C ALA A 56 10.78 4.18 -13.29
N GLN A 57 10.59 3.60 -12.10
CA GLN A 57 11.46 2.56 -11.57
C GLN A 57 11.16 1.18 -12.16
N PHE A 58 9.87 0.88 -12.37
CA PHE A 58 9.36 -0.39 -12.88
C PHE A 58 8.43 -0.12 -14.07
N PRO A 59 8.98 0.02 -15.30
CA PRO A 59 8.20 0.36 -16.49
C PRO A 59 7.05 -0.62 -16.79
N GLU A 60 7.21 -1.87 -16.37
CA GLU A 60 6.21 -2.92 -16.51
C GLU A 60 4.98 -2.76 -15.60
N ALA A 61 5.06 -1.93 -14.56
CA ALA A 61 3.92 -1.57 -13.71
C ALA A 61 2.99 -0.53 -14.36
N LYS A 62 3.42 0.11 -15.45
CA LYS A 62 2.69 1.22 -16.06
C LYS A 62 1.33 0.76 -16.60
N GLY A 63 0.28 1.42 -16.13
CA GLY A 63 -1.10 1.17 -16.58
C GLY A 63 -1.74 -0.07 -15.96
N LEU A 64 -1.08 -0.72 -15.00
CA LEU A 64 -1.64 -1.84 -14.26
C LEU A 64 -2.49 -1.38 -13.07
N ASN A 65 -3.24 -2.32 -12.49
CA ASN A 65 -3.80 -2.12 -11.16
C ASN A 65 -2.65 -2.09 -10.13
N VAL A 66 -2.76 -1.23 -9.11
CA VAL A 66 -1.80 -1.19 -8.01
C VAL A 66 -2.47 -1.71 -6.75
N LEU A 67 -2.01 -2.84 -6.24
CA LEU A 67 -2.43 -3.42 -4.97
C LEU A 67 -1.47 -3.00 -3.86
N ILE A 68 -1.95 -2.27 -2.87
CA ILE A 68 -1.20 -1.96 -1.65
C ILE A 68 -1.59 -3.01 -0.60
N ARG A 69 -0.65 -3.89 -0.26
CA ARG A 69 -0.82 -4.93 0.75
C ARG A 69 -0.03 -4.57 2.01
N ILE A 70 -0.66 -4.71 3.17
CA ILE A 70 0.01 -4.59 4.46
C ILE A 70 0.14 -5.98 5.07
N ASP A 71 1.37 -6.45 5.27
CA ASP A 71 1.68 -7.68 6.00
C ASP A 71 2.08 -7.32 7.42
N CYS A 72 1.21 -7.70 8.36
CA CYS A 72 1.31 -7.40 9.78
C CYS A 72 1.79 -8.63 10.56
N TYR A 73 2.75 -8.45 11.47
CA TYR A 73 3.16 -9.48 12.42
C TYR A 73 3.44 -8.86 13.80
N ASP A 74 2.99 -9.48 14.88
CA ASP A 74 3.15 -8.97 16.25
C ASP A 74 2.72 -7.48 16.43
N VAL A 75 1.55 -7.13 15.86
CA VAL A 75 0.91 -5.81 15.99
C VAL A 75 -0.49 -5.93 16.64
N PRO A 76 -1.01 -4.84 17.23
CA PRO A 76 -2.38 -4.80 17.77
C PRO A 76 -3.44 -4.88 16.66
N ARG A 77 -3.92 -6.10 16.38
CA ARG A 77 -4.77 -6.42 15.22
C ARG A 77 -6.02 -5.53 15.10
N ASP A 78 -6.79 -5.37 16.17
CA ASP A 78 -8.08 -4.64 16.13
C ASP A 78 -7.88 -3.17 15.76
N GLU A 79 -6.83 -2.55 16.30
CA GLU A 79 -6.43 -1.17 16.03
C GLU A 79 -5.99 -0.99 14.58
N VAL A 80 -5.19 -1.92 14.06
CA VAL A 80 -4.73 -1.88 12.67
C VAL A 80 -5.88 -2.14 11.70
N GLU A 81 -6.75 -3.13 11.93
CA GLU A 81 -7.92 -3.40 11.09
C GLU A 81 -8.87 -2.19 11.08
N ALA A 82 -9.14 -1.59 12.25
CA ALA A 82 -9.99 -0.40 12.35
C ALA A 82 -9.38 0.82 11.63
N PHE A 83 -8.07 1.03 11.75
CA PHE A 83 -7.36 2.07 11.02
C PHE A 83 -7.41 1.82 9.51
N PHE A 84 -7.09 0.61 9.07
CA PHE A 84 -7.04 0.23 7.66
C PHE A 84 -8.40 0.40 6.97
N GLY A 85 -9.49 -0.03 7.63
CA GLY A 85 -10.85 0.19 7.12
C GLY A 85 -11.15 1.68 6.92
N ARG A 86 -10.88 2.51 7.95
CA ARG A 86 -11.09 3.97 7.86
C ARG A 86 -10.26 4.62 6.77
N PHE A 87 -9.00 4.19 6.61
CA PHE A 87 -8.10 4.72 5.60
C PHE A 87 -8.65 4.41 4.20
N THR A 88 -8.96 3.15 3.92
CA THR A 88 -9.40 2.70 2.58
C THR A 88 -10.75 3.30 2.20
N ASP A 89 -11.70 3.40 3.15
CA ASP A 89 -12.95 4.13 2.94
C ASP A 89 -12.70 5.62 2.63
N GLY A 90 -11.76 6.24 3.35
CA GLY A 90 -11.35 7.63 3.12
C GLY A 90 -10.77 7.84 1.72
N ILE A 91 -9.90 6.94 1.26
CA ILE A 91 -9.35 6.97 -0.09
C ILE A 91 -10.45 6.84 -1.14
N ALA A 92 -11.37 5.88 -0.96
CA ALA A 92 -12.48 5.68 -1.90
C ALA A 92 -13.40 6.90 -2.02
N ALA A 93 -13.51 7.70 -0.96
CA ALA A 93 -14.30 8.94 -0.94
C ALA A 93 -13.56 10.16 -1.54
N MET A 94 -12.22 10.10 -1.68
CA MET A 94 -11.41 11.22 -2.16
C MET A 94 -11.16 11.14 -3.67
N SER A 95 -11.59 12.17 -4.40
CA SER A 95 -11.40 12.26 -5.86
C SER A 95 -9.93 12.30 -6.28
N ASP A 96 -9.04 12.86 -5.46
CA ASP A 96 -7.60 12.98 -5.74
C ASP A 96 -6.89 11.63 -5.89
N TYR A 97 -7.41 10.58 -5.26
CA TYR A 97 -6.88 9.22 -5.34
C TYR A 97 -7.65 8.33 -6.32
N SER A 98 -8.57 8.93 -7.08
CA SER A 98 -9.16 8.26 -8.23
C SER A 98 -8.09 8.05 -9.30
N ALA A 99 -7.87 6.80 -9.70
CA ALA A 99 -6.99 6.48 -10.82
C ALA A 99 -7.62 6.87 -12.18
N ALA A 100 -8.85 7.38 -12.19
CA ALA A 100 -9.54 7.77 -13.42
C ALA A 100 -8.75 8.86 -14.17
N GLY A 101 -8.22 8.50 -15.34
CA GLY A 101 -7.44 9.41 -16.18
C GLY A 101 -5.93 9.41 -15.89
N SER A 102 -5.45 8.61 -14.93
CA SER A 102 -4.01 8.42 -14.72
C SER A 102 -3.39 7.64 -15.89
N PRO A 103 -2.27 8.09 -16.48
CA PRO A 103 -1.53 7.33 -17.48
C PRO A 103 -0.62 6.25 -16.86
N TYR A 104 -0.57 6.16 -15.52
CA TYR A 104 0.35 5.30 -14.78
C TYR A 104 -0.35 4.19 -14.01
N VAL A 105 -1.59 4.42 -13.55
CA VAL A 105 -2.33 3.49 -12.69
C VAL A 105 -3.74 3.31 -13.25
N CYS A 106 -4.21 2.06 -13.31
CA CYS A 106 -5.58 1.76 -13.73
C CYS A 106 -6.58 1.91 -12.56
N GLN A 107 -6.26 1.32 -11.40
CA GLN A 107 -7.02 1.46 -10.16
C GLN A 107 -6.13 1.10 -8.95
N PHE A 108 -6.56 1.52 -7.77
CA PHE A 108 -5.97 1.09 -6.50
C PHE A 108 -6.79 -0.01 -5.85
N LEU A 109 -6.10 -1.02 -5.33
CA LEU A 109 -6.64 -2.11 -4.54
C LEU A 109 -5.92 -2.13 -3.19
N PHE A 110 -6.59 -2.60 -2.14
CA PHE A 110 -6.03 -2.64 -0.80
C PHE A 110 -6.25 -4.01 -0.16
N GLU A 111 -5.23 -4.53 0.51
CA GLU A 111 -5.28 -5.78 1.27
C GLU A 111 -4.51 -5.63 2.59
N ILE A 112 -4.97 -6.30 3.63
CA ILE A 112 -4.25 -6.46 4.89
C ILE A 112 -4.19 -7.94 5.25
N SER A 113 -3.03 -8.39 5.72
CA SER A 113 -2.76 -9.77 6.11
C SER A 113 -2.09 -9.77 7.49
N PHE A 114 -2.56 -10.65 8.37
CA PHE A 114 -1.96 -10.89 9.69
C PHE A 114 -1.29 -12.26 9.79
N ASP A 115 -1.22 -12.97 8.66
CA ASP A 115 -0.43 -14.19 8.60
C ASP A 115 1.04 -13.79 8.76
N THR A 116 1.64 -14.28 9.84
CA THR A 116 3.08 -14.52 9.84
C THR A 116 3.37 -15.31 8.57
N VAL A 117 4.46 -15.02 7.86
CA VAL A 117 4.95 -15.91 6.81
C VAL A 117 5.24 -17.26 7.46
N ALA A 118 4.21 -18.09 7.57
CA ALA A 118 4.25 -19.45 8.06
C ALA A 118 4.47 -20.32 6.83
N ASP A 119 5.68 -20.87 6.77
CA ASP A 119 6.13 -21.96 5.90
C ASP A 119 6.07 -21.72 4.37
N ALA A 120 7.25 -21.45 3.83
CA ALA A 120 7.70 -22.09 2.58
C ALA A 120 9.02 -22.83 2.84
#